data_AF-A0A165FUA5-F1
#
_entry.id   AF-A0A165FUA5-F1
#
_cell.length_a   1.000
_cell.length_b   1.000
_cell.length_c   1.000
_cell.angle_alpha   90.00
_cell.angle_beta   90.00
_cell.angle_gamma   90.00
#
_symmetry.space_group_name_H-M   'P 1'
#
loop_
_entity.id
_entity.type
_entity.pdbx_description
1 polymer ?
#
loop_
_entity_poly.entity_id
_entity_poly.type
_entity_poly.pdbx_seq_one_letter_code
_entity_poly.pdbx_strand_id
1 'polypeptide(L)'
;MSATHPAPTPLELVDTSDIDPAAFFARQGTRTVRLGPNDPAVHRAQEISVLGYGHNADRTDWDTVCITYADNRLQLRNHFGFDKCISAELKKVVALSVEVVDVPGKGSGLRATRDIPRGQTFLLERPLLTCMHTMDVDISTNFDMILDKSMTKEHKKAYYKLHNCKPKGPGMIESLSIMRTNGLPAEWPFDTSDSQSAVFETISRANHSCVPNATYDWSFKHFSGALRSVVPIKAGAEITISYTSKMFSSAAERKAELLEKYAFECTCPSCTFSPPRQKKSDERREALGKRDPLRLDNNFLDETRIESGYDDPYIVETLNMCDSEGLIEQRADMLVAYARFEAMRSALTGDFSRAEELAKRAIKEIKKIGYHTSWGSMDIIMALKTAANAAPKKSNLLDADLKMLANTSVQVVNIPGKGPGLRATRDVPGGEIFLIERPLITCMSMMSRTVVTNFDKFIKTHMTSAHQEVFFKLHNCKPRVLGVSEALDIMRTNSLAMNWSFDEEEQYVVFDLICRANHSCVPNAMYESNL
;
A
#
# COMPACT_ATOMS: atom_id res chain seq x y z
N MET A 1 -5.32 -23.39 -31.41
CA MET A 1 -4.72 -24.63 -30.89
C MET A 1 -4.10 -24.30 -29.55
N SER A 2 -4.70 -24.80 -28.47
CA SER A 2 -4.21 -24.62 -27.10
C SER A 2 -2.88 -25.35 -26.96
N ALA A 3 -1.78 -24.61 -26.84
CA ALA A 3 -0.50 -25.20 -26.47
C ALA A 3 -0.59 -25.56 -24.99
N THR A 4 -0.95 -26.81 -24.69
CA THR A 4 -0.87 -27.36 -23.34
C THR A 4 0.58 -27.33 -22.90
N HIS A 5 0.92 -26.35 -22.07
CA HIS A 5 2.25 -26.25 -21.48
C HIS A 5 2.49 -27.43 -20.51
N PRO A 6 3.71 -27.98 -20.48
CA PRO A 6 4.01 -29.15 -19.66
C PRO A 6 3.78 -28.86 -18.17
N ALA A 7 3.36 -29.90 -17.44
CA ALA A 7 3.15 -29.88 -16.00
C ALA A 7 4.46 -29.52 -15.26
N PRO A 8 4.38 -28.86 -14.09
CA PRO A 8 5.56 -28.51 -13.30
C PRO A 8 6.38 -29.77 -12.95
N THR A 9 7.70 -29.71 -13.14
CA THR A 9 8.61 -30.78 -12.72
C THR A 9 9.23 -30.42 -11.36
N PRO A 10 9.18 -31.33 -10.36
CA PRO A 10 9.82 -31.11 -9.06
C PRO A 10 11.33 -30.86 -9.15
N LEU A 11 11.86 -30.01 -8.29
CA LEU A 11 13.30 -29.86 -8.07
C LEU A 11 13.77 -30.92 -7.08
N GLU A 12 14.25 -32.07 -7.55
CA GLU A 12 15.07 -32.96 -6.72
C GLU A 12 16.39 -32.24 -6.41
N LEU A 13 16.55 -31.81 -5.16
CA LEU A 13 17.72 -31.08 -4.67
C LEU A 13 18.93 -31.98 -4.36
N VAL A 14 18.99 -33.15 -4.99
CA VAL A 14 20.08 -34.12 -4.81
C VAL A 14 20.67 -34.47 -6.17
N ASP A 15 21.36 -33.53 -6.80
CA ASP A 15 22.39 -33.90 -7.79
C ASP A 15 23.52 -32.85 -7.80
N THR A 16 24.72 -33.35 -7.53
CA THR A 16 26.01 -32.64 -7.44
C THR A 16 26.69 -32.48 -8.80
N SER A 17 25.98 -32.71 -9.90
CA SER A 17 26.51 -32.54 -11.25
C SER A 17 26.53 -31.07 -11.70
N ASP A 18 27.66 -30.66 -12.29
CA ASP A 18 27.89 -29.37 -12.95
C ASP A 18 26.94 -29.20 -14.16
N ILE A 19 25.69 -28.79 -13.92
CA ILE A 19 24.73 -28.52 -14.99
C ILE A 19 24.93 -27.08 -15.48
N ASP A 20 25.22 -26.94 -16.78
CA ASP A 20 25.23 -25.67 -17.50
C ASP A 20 23.89 -24.91 -17.34
N PRO A 21 23.87 -23.65 -16.86
CA PRO A 21 22.64 -22.86 -16.70
C PRO A 21 21.78 -22.78 -17.96
N ALA A 22 22.41 -22.71 -19.14
CA ALA A 22 21.67 -22.72 -20.41
C ALA A 22 20.93 -24.05 -20.62
N ALA A 23 21.54 -25.18 -20.25
CA ALA A 23 20.91 -26.50 -20.28
C ALA A 23 19.82 -26.68 -19.21
N PHE A 24 19.96 -26.03 -18.04
CA PHE A 24 18.96 -26.05 -16.95
C PHE A 24 17.60 -25.50 -17.42
N PHE A 25 17.58 -24.37 -18.13
CA PHE A 25 16.32 -23.79 -18.64
C PHE A 25 15.93 -24.29 -20.03
N ALA A 26 16.88 -24.54 -20.93
CA ALA A 26 16.58 -25.04 -22.28
C ALA A 26 15.94 -26.44 -22.26
N ARG A 27 16.23 -27.27 -21.24
CA ARG A 27 15.64 -28.61 -21.11
C ARG A 27 14.37 -28.68 -20.23
N GLN A 28 14.15 -27.74 -19.29
CA GLN A 28 13.10 -27.92 -18.28
C GLN A 28 12.04 -26.81 -18.17
N GLY A 29 12.13 -25.70 -18.89
CA GLY A 29 11.16 -24.63 -18.72
C GLY A 29 11.01 -24.18 -17.25
N THR A 30 9.95 -23.44 -16.93
CA THR A 30 9.62 -23.04 -15.56
C THR A 30 9.64 -24.21 -14.57
N ARG A 31 10.48 -24.13 -13.54
CA ARG A 31 10.60 -25.17 -12.50
C ARG A 31 9.81 -24.78 -11.26
N THR A 32 9.09 -25.72 -10.65
CA THR A 32 8.38 -25.53 -9.39
C THR A 32 9.06 -26.38 -8.31
N VAL A 33 9.36 -25.76 -7.17
CA VAL A 33 10.00 -26.38 -6.03
C VAL A 33 8.96 -26.52 -4.93
N ARG A 34 8.76 -27.73 -4.41
CA ARG A 34 7.83 -28.03 -3.30
C ARG A 34 8.64 -28.67 -2.18
N LEU A 35 8.64 -28.05 -1.00
CA LEU A 35 9.45 -28.48 0.15
C LEU A 35 8.56 -28.62 1.39
N GLY A 36 8.60 -29.79 2.05
CA GLY A 36 7.92 -30.05 3.33
C GLY A 36 6.59 -30.83 3.28
N PRO A 37 6.14 -31.40 4.42
CA PRO A 37 4.84 -32.07 4.54
C PRO A 37 3.69 -31.04 4.58
N ASN A 38 2.52 -31.44 4.06
CA ASN A 38 1.31 -30.62 3.86
C ASN A 38 0.82 -29.92 5.16
N ASP A 39 1.37 -28.76 5.50
CA ASP A 39 0.75 -27.81 6.44
C ASP A 39 -0.02 -26.74 5.62
N PRO A 40 -1.36 -26.70 5.70
CA PRO A 40 -2.18 -25.73 4.97
C PRO A 40 -1.85 -24.26 5.30
N ALA A 41 -1.27 -23.96 6.45
CA ALA A 41 -0.98 -22.59 6.88
C ALA A 41 0.28 -21.98 6.24
N VAL A 42 1.19 -22.79 5.67
CA VAL A 42 2.48 -22.35 5.09
C VAL A 42 2.60 -22.71 3.59
N HIS A 43 1.55 -23.26 3.00
CA HIS A 43 1.58 -23.92 1.69
C HIS A 43 2.10 -23.04 0.54
N ARG A 44 1.78 -21.73 0.54
CA ARG A 44 2.17 -20.85 -0.57
C ARG A 44 3.67 -20.56 -0.59
N ALA A 45 4.30 -20.32 0.56
CA ALA A 45 5.74 -20.05 0.65
C ALA A 45 6.62 -21.28 0.39
N GLN A 46 6.04 -22.47 0.48
CA GLN A 46 6.69 -23.75 0.18
C GLN A 46 6.62 -24.14 -1.30
N GLU A 47 5.72 -23.53 -2.07
CA GLU A 47 5.56 -23.74 -3.51
C GLU A 47 6.08 -22.55 -4.29
N ILE A 48 7.33 -22.65 -4.73
CA ILE A 48 7.99 -21.57 -5.47
C ILE A 48 8.21 -21.95 -6.93
N SER A 49 8.38 -20.95 -7.78
CA SER A 49 8.85 -21.10 -9.15
C SER A 49 10.11 -20.27 -9.39
N VAL A 50 11.06 -20.90 -10.07
CA VAL A 50 12.27 -20.25 -10.58
C VAL A 50 12.21 -20.23 -12.10
N LEU A 51 12.31 -19.04 -12.69
CA LEU A 51 12.18 -18.86 -14.14
C LEU A 51 13.05 -17.71 -14.66
N GLY A 52 13.60 -17.90 -15.86
CA GLY A 52 14.18 -16.81 -16.64
C GLY A 52 13.07 -15.96 -17.26
N TYR A 53 13.27 -14.65 -17.28
CA TYR A 53 12.41 -13.67 -17.94
C TYR A 53 13.26 -12.83 -18.90
N GLY A 54 12.73 -12.57 -20.09
CA GLY A 54 13.43 -11.82 -21.13
C GLY A 54 14.40 -12.69 -21.91
N HIS A 55 13.92 -13.83 -22.42
CA HIS A 55 14.76 -14.77 -23.14
C HIS A 55 15.31 -14.21 -24.46
N ASN A 56 16.54 -14.61 -24.80
CA ASN A 56 17.07 -14.46 -26.16
C ASN A 56 16.39 -15.45 -27.12
N ALA A 57 16.58 -15.25 -28.42
CA ALA A 57 15.86 -15.97 -29.47
C ALA A 57 16.05 -17.51 -29.41
N ASP A 58 17.21 -17.98 -28.95
CA ASP A 58 17.53 -19.40 -28.80
C ASP A 58 17.27 -19.96 -27.38
N ARG A 59 16.74 -19.14 -26.46
CA ARG A 59 16.40 -19.48 -25.06
C ARG A 59 17.58 -20.02 -24.24
N THR A 60 18.81 -19.62 -24.57
CA THR A 60 20.02 -19.97 -23.83
C THR A 60 20.39 -18.94 -22.76
N ASP A 61 19.81 -17.73 -22.84
CA ASP A 61 20.05 -16.61 -21.92
C ASP A 61 18.72 -15.89 -21.62
N TRP A 62 18.70 -15.10 -20.55
CA TRP A 62 17.56 -14.28 -20.10
C TRP A 62 18.03 -13.08 -19.30
N ASP A 63 17.29 -11.98 -19.40
CA ASP A 63 17.58 -10.74 -18.69
C ASP A 63 17.49 -10.85 -17.17
N THR A 64 16.51 -11.59 -16.67
CA THR A 64 16.14 -11.61 -15.25
C THR A 64 15.87 -13.02 -14.76
N VAL A 65 16.38 -13.37 -13.58
CA VAL A 65 15.90 -14.54 -12.83
C VAL A 65 14.74 -14.12 -11.93
N CYS A 66 13.63 -14.84 -11.97
CA CYS A 66 12.51 -14.64 -11.07
C CYS A 66 12.41 -15.81 -10.09
N ILE A 67 12.42 -15.53 -8.79
CA ILE A 67 12.13 -16.47 -7.70
C ILE A 67 10.84 -15.99 -7.02
N THR A 68 9.73 -16.67 -7.26
CA THR A 68 8.39 -16.23 -6.85
C THR A 68 7.54 -17.41 -6.41
N TYR A 69 6.35 -17.17 -5.85
CA TYR A 69 5.33 -18.21 -5.65
C TYR A 69 4.93 -18.91 -6.95
N ALA A 70 4.59 -20.19 -6.86
CA ALA A 70 4.30 -21.05 -8.01
C ALA A 70 3.06 -20.62 -8.80
N ASP A 71 2.08 -19.97 -8.16
CA ASP A 71 0.86 -19.43 -8.76
C ASP A 71 1.10 -18.19 -9.64
N ASN A 72 2.11 -17.38 -9.31
CA ASN A 72 2.54 -16.21 -10.10
C ASN A 72 3.13 -16.58 -11.47
N ARG A 73 3.55 -17.83 -11.62
CA ARG A 73 4.24 -18.35 -12.81
C ARG A 73 3.49 -18.08 -14.12
N LEU A 74 2.19 -18.31 -14.15
CA LEU A 74 1.39 -18.16 -15.37
C LEU A 74 1.30 -16.70 -15.79
N GLN A 75 1.21 -15.79 -14.82
CA GLN A 75 1.14 -14.35 -15.08
C GLN A 75 2.43 -13.83 -15.72
N LEU A 76 3.59 -14.28 -15.22
CA LEU A 76 4.88 -13.93 -15.82
C LEU A 76 5.02 -14.46 -17.25
N ARG A 77 4.63 -15.73 -17.49
CA ARG A 77 4.70 -16.33 -18.83
C ARG A 77 3.79 -15.66 -19.85
N ASN A 78 2.65 -15.14 -19.40
CA ASN A 78 1.72 -14.41 -20.25
C ASN A 78 2.14 -12.96 -20.49
N HIS A 79 3.18 -12.47 -19.79
CA HIS A 79 3.66 -11.11 -19.97
C HIS A 79 4.32 -10.94 -21.36
N PHE A 80 3.97 -9.86 -22.07
CA PHE A 80 4.45 -9.63 -23.45
C PHE A 80 5.98 -9.49 -23.60
N GLY A 81 6.66 -9.22 -22.49
CA GLY A 81 8.12 -9.10 -22.39
C GLY A 81 8.85 -10.39 -22.01
N PHE A 82 8.14 -11.49 -21.73
CA PHE A 82 8.69 -12.75 -21.23
C PHE A 82 9.75 -13.36 -22.15
N ASP A 83 9.50 -13.36 -23.46
CA ASP A 83 10.43 -13.88 -24.49
C ASP A 83 11.11 -12.73 -25.28
N LYS A 84 11.38 -11.60 -24.62
CA LYS A 84 12.05 -10.44 -25.25
C LYS A 84 13.26 -10.00 -24.47
N CYS A 85 14.45 -10.48 -24.81
CA CYS A 85 15.71 -9.95 -24.26
C CYS A 85 15.93 -8.51 -24.73
N ILE A 86 16.10 -7.57 -23.79
CA ILE A 86 16.33 -6.14 -24.08
C ILE A 86 17.44 -5.50 -23.22
N SER A 87 18.07 -6.23 -22.29
CA SER A 87 19.05 -5.61 -21.38
C SER A 87 20.26 -5.06 -22.11
N ALA A 88 20.67 -5.67 -23.23
CA ALA A 88 21.81 -5.18 -24.02
C ALA A 88 21.54 -3.78 -24.59
N GLU A 89 20.33 -3.51 -25.07
CA GLU A 89 19.89 -2.21 -25.57
C GLU A 89 19.76 -1.20 -24.42
N LEU A 90 19.14 -1.61 -23.31
CA LEU A 90 18.98 -0.75 -22.14
C LEU A 90 20.34 -0.33 -21.56
N LYS A 91 21.30 -1.26 -21.45
CA LYS A 91 22.67 -0.99 -20.97
C LYS A 91 23.36 0.11 -21.79
N LYS A 92 23.15 0.15 -23.11
CA LYS A 92 23.69 1.23 -23.97
C LYS A 92 23.10 2.59 -23.59
N VAL A 93 21.79 2.65 -23.32
CA VAL A 93 21.10 3.90 -22.92
C VAL A 93 21.51 4.33 -21.51
N VAL A 94 21.65 3.39 -20.58
CA VAL A 94 22.09 3.63 -19.20
C VAL A 94 23.47 4.29 -19.18
N ALA A 95 24.43 3.76 -19.95
CA ALA A 95 25.80 4.29 -20.03
C ALA A 95 25.88 5.73 -20.58
N LEU A 96 24.85 6.23 -21.26
CA LEU A 96 24.80 7.61 -21.75
C LEU A 96 24.45 8.64 -20.66
N SER A 97 23.87 8.19 -19.54
CA SER A 97 23.38 9.09 -18.49
C SER A 97 24.11 8.93 -17.17
N VAL A 98 24.64 7.74 -16.89
CA VAL A 98 25.29 7.42 -15.61
C VAL A 98 26.54 6.58 -15.79
N GLU A 99 27.44 6.70 -14.83
CA GLU A 99 28.57 5.80 -14.65
C GLU A 99 28.67 5.35 -13.19
N VAL A 100 29.21 4.15 -12.99
CA VAL A 100 29.49 3.60 -11.65
C VAL A 100 30.87 4.07 -11.23
N VAL A 101 30.96 4.71 -10.06
CA VAL A 101 32.21 5.28 -9.53
C VAL A 101 32.42 4.87 -8.08
N ASP A 102 33.66 4.93 -7.60
CA ASP A 102 33.91 4.92 -6.16
C ASP A 102 33.59 6.31 -5.58
N VAL A 103 32.78 6.32 -4.53
CA VAL A 103 32.37 7.51 -3.80
C VAL A 103 33.02 7.46 -2.42
N PRO A 104 33.88 8.44 -2.09
CA PRO A 104 34.60 8.44 -0.82
C PRO A 104 33.68 8.25 0.39
N GLY A 105 33.96 7.24 1.20
CA GLY A 105 33.19 6.91 2.41
C GLY A 105 31.83 6.26 2.17
N LYS A 106 31.43 6.00 0.92
CA LYS A 106 30.16 5.33 0.56
C LYS A 106 30.34 4.10 -0.34
N GLY A 107 31.57 3.80 -0.74
CA GLY A 107 31.86 2.70 -1.67
C GLY A 107 31.33 3.03 -3.08
N SER A 108 30.83 2.03 -3.79
CA SER A 108 30.37 2.21 -5.17
C SER A 108 29.05 2.99 -5.23
N GLY A 109 29.02 4.06 -6.03
CA GLY A 109 27.84 4.89 -6.28
C GLY A 109 27.62 5.19 -7.76
N LEU A 110 26.57 5.95 -8.06
CA LEU A 110 26.28 6.44 -9.42
C LEU A 110 26.63 7.91 -9.55
N ARG A 111 27.21 8.28 -10.70
CA ARG A 111 27.49 9.67 -11.08
C ARG A 111 26.87 9.98 -12.44
N ALA A 112 26.26 11.16 -12.58
CA ALA A 112 25.71 11.60 -13.85
C ALA A 112 26.83 11.93 -14.85
N THR A 113 26.75 11.45 -16.09
CA THR A 113 27.74 11.74 -17.15
C THR A 113 27.39 12.96 -18.00
N ARG A 114 26.17 13.47 -17.84
CA ARG A 114 25.62 14.65 -18.53
C ARG A 114 24.65 15.38 -17.61
N ASP A 115 24.24 16.57 -18.03
CA ASP A 115 23.12 17.27 -17.40
C ASP A 115 21.81 16.48 -17.62
N ILE A 116 21.04 16.30 -16.55
CA ILE A 116 19.76 15.60 -16.51
C ILE A 116 18.70 16.61 -16.04
N PRO A 117 17.77 17.03 -16.93
CA PRO A 117 16.66 17.89 -16.56
C PRO A 117 15.77 17.25 -15.50
N ARG A 118 15.10 18.09 -14.70
CA ARG A 118 14.09 17.63 -13.71
C ARG A 118 12.97 16.85 -14.40
N GLY A 119 12.54 15.75 -13.77
CA GLY A 119 11.45 14.89 -14.22
C GLY A 119 11.82 13.93 -15.35
N GLN A 120 13.06 13.96 -15.83
CA GLN A 120 13.54 13.05 -16.86
C GLN A 120 13.76 11.65 -16.27
N THR A 121 13.16 10.64 -16.89
CA THR A 121 13.61 9.25 -16.71
C THR A 121 14.92 9.08 -17.47
N PHE A 122 16.02 8.87 -16.75
CA PHE A 122 17.36 8.86 -17.35
C PHE A 122 18.04 7.49 -17.26
N LEU A 123 17.50 6.57 -16.46
CA LEU A 123 17.97 5.20 -16.31
C LEU A 123 16.76 4.27 -16.34
N LEU A 124 16.80 3.26 -17.20
CA LEU A 124 15.82 2.17 -17.28
C LEU A 124 16.60 0.85 -17.34
N GLU A 125 16.25 -0.09 -16.48
CA GLU A 125 17.01 -1.33 -16.33
C GLU A 125 16.08 -2.50 -16.00
N ARG A 126 16.33 -3.66 -16.61
CA ARG A 126 15.74 -4.92 -16.16
C ARG A 126 16.52 -5.47 -14.96
N PRO A 127 15.85 -5.99 -13.93
CA PRO A 127 16.58 -6.52 -12.78
C PRO A 127 17.35 -7.78 -13.16
N LEU A 128 18.47 -8.03 -12.48
CA LEU A 128 19.17 -9.31 -12.52
C LEU A 128 18.34 -10.41 -11.85
N LEU A 129 17.63 -10.02 -10.78
CA LEU A 129 16.84 -10.92 -9.94
C LEU A 129 15.56 -10.22 -9.47
N THR A 130 14.41 -10.89 -9.57
CA THR A 130 13.24 -10.59 -8.75
C THR A 130 13.00 -11.72 -7.76
N CYS A 131 12.66 -11.40 -6.51
CA CYS A 131 12.55 -12.37 -5.43
C CYS A 131 11.42 -12.01 -4.46
N MET A 132 10.57 -12.99 -4.11
CA MET A 132 9.58 -12.82 -3.05
C MET A 132 10.24 -12.58 -1.69
N HIS A 133 9.59 -11.82 -0.79
CA HIS A 133 10.15 -11.52 0.53
C HIS A 133 9.98 -12.67 1.51
N THR A 134 8.81 -13.30 1.53
CA THR A 134 8.52 -14.41 2.45
C THR A 134 9.04 -15.71 1.85
N MET A 135 10.08 -16.27 2.46
CA MET A 135 10.74 -17.49 1.99
C MET A 135 10.73 -18.57 3.07
N ASP A 136 10.49 -19.80 2.66
CA ASP A 136 10.74 -20.97 3.50
C ASP A 136 12.24 -21.11 3.83
N VAL A 137 12.55 -21.80 4.94
CA VAL A 137 13.94 -22.02 5.41
C VAL A 137 14.76 -22.79 4.38
N ASP A 138 14.17 -23.77 3.70
CA ASP A 138 14.88 -24.57 2.72
C ASP A 138 15.25 -23.72 1.49
N ILE A 139 14.38 -22.80 1.07
CA ILE A 139 14.69 -21.85 0.00
C ILE A 139 15.80 -20.89 0.41
N SER A 140 15.71 -20.36 1.63
CA SER A 140 16.69 -19.41 2.17
C SER A 140 18.08 -20.03 2.29
N THR A 141 18.17 -21.28 2.75
CA THR A 141 19.45 -22.00 2.95
C THR A 141 20.06 -22.50 1.64
N ASN A 142 19.25 -22.74 0.61
CA ASN A 142 19.71 -23.19 -0.72
C ASN A 142 19.84 -22.04 -1.75
N PHE A 143 19.75 -20.78 -1.32
CA PHE A 143 19.68 -19.63 -2.23
C PHE A 143 20.90 -19.50 -3.16
N ASP A 144 22.11 -19.76 -2.66
CA ASP A 144 23.34 -19.79 -3.49
C ASP A 144 23.21 -20.82 -4.62
N MET A 145 22.80 -22.05 -4.31
CA MET A 145 22.60 -23.09 -5.32
C MET A 145 21.52 -22.71 -6.34
N ILE A 146 20.43 -22.07 -5.89
CA ILE A 146 19.37 -21.59 -6.79
C ILE A 146 19.97 -20.59 -7.77
N LEU A 147 20.72 -19.57 -7.30
CA LEU A 147 21.35 -18.59 -8.19
C LEU A 147 22.41 -19.23 -9.10
N ASP A 148 23.20 -20.18 -8.59
CA ASP A 148 24.23 -20.89 -9.34
C ASP A 148 23.67 -21.65 -10.55
N LYS A 149 22.50 -22.28 -10.37
CA LYS A 149 21.81 -23.02 -11.44
C LYS A 149 20.93 -22.11 -12.31
N SER A 150 20.55 -20.93 -11.82
CA SER A 150 19.54 -20.09 -12.48
C SER A 150 20.05 -18.79 -13.11
N MET A 151 21.23 -18.28 -12.75
CA MET A 151 21.82 -17.09 -13.38
C MET A 151 22.83 -17.48 -14.46
N THR A 152 22.93 -16.67 -15.51
CA THR A 152 24.05 -16.76 -16.46
C THR A 152 25.35 -16.31 -15.80
N LYS A 153 26.50 -16.68 -16.40
CA LYS A 153 27.82 -16.37 -15.84
C LYS A 153 28.01 -14.85 -15.69
N GLU A 154 27.53 -14.09 -16.66
CA GLU A 154 27.59 -12.64 -16.72
C GLU A 154 26.70 -12.01 -15.64
N HIS A 155 25.44 -12.44 -15.52
CA HIS A 155 24.52 -11.96 -14.49
C HIS A 155 24.97 -12.32 -13.07
N LYS A 156 25.45 -13.54 -12.87
CA LYS A 156 26.05 -13.97 -11.60
C LYS A 156 27.24 -13.09 -11.22
N LYS A 157 28.15 -12.84 -12.16
CA LYS A 157 29.31 -11.96 -11.93
C LYS A 157 28.89 -10.52 -11.60
N ALA A 158 27.86 -9.99 -12.26
CA ALA A 158 27.31 -8.67 -11.96
C ALA A 158 26.67 -8.61 -10.56
N TYR A 159 25.90 -9.64 -10.20
CA TYR A 159 25.22 -9.77 -8.92
C TYR A 159 26.19 -9.81 -7.74
N TYR A 160 27.21 -10.66 -7.80
CA TYR A 160 28.22 -10.78 -6.72
C TYR A 160 29.19 -9.58 -6.65
N LYS A 161 29.11 -8.62 -7.57
CA LYS A 161 29.81 -7.31 -7.46
C LYS A 161 28.99 -6.26 -6.70
N LEU A 162 27.76 -6.56 -6.30
CA LEU A 162 26.96 -5.65 -5.49
C LEU A 162 27.43 -5.69 -4.03
N HIS A 163 27.09 -4.64 -3.28
CA HIS A 163 27.53 -4.53 -1.89
C HIS A 163 26.77 -5.50 -0.99
N ASN A 164 27.44 -6.12 -0.01
CA ASN A 164 26.78 -6.85 1.07
C ASN A 164 27.11 -6.15 2.40
N CYS A 165 26.09 -5.57 3.05
CA CYS A 165 26.25 -4.91 4.33
C CYS A 165 25.96 -5.84 5.53
N LYS A 166 25.53 -7.09 5.27
CA LYS A 166 25.19 -8.06 6.31
C LYS A 166 26.43 -8.80 6.82
N PRO A 167 26.43 -9.28 8.07
CA PRO A 167 27.57 -10.01 8.62
C PRO A 167 27.93 -11.23 7.80
N LYS A 168 29.22 -11.53 7.71
CA LYS A 168 29.75 -12.78 7.16
C LYS A 168 30.04 -13.75 8.30
N GLY A 169 29.65 -15.00 8.16
CA GLY A 169 29.87 -16.02 9.20
C GLY A 169 29.14 -17.33 8.94
N PRO A 170 29.35 -18.35 9.80
CA PRO A 170 28.68 -19.65 9.67
C PRO A 170 27.16 -19.50 9.63
N GLY A 171 26.51 -20.12 8.64
CA GLY A 171 25.06 -20.05 8.43
C GLY A 171 24.55 -18.81 7.69
N MET A 172 25.42 -17.84 7.37
CA MET A 172 25.05 -16.70 6.54
C MET A 172 25.22 -17.02 5.06
N ILE A 173 24.19 -16.72 4.27
CA ILE A 173 24.15 -16.96 2.82
C ILE A 173 24.47 -15.65 2.11
N GLU A 174 25.62 -15.60 1.41
CA GLU A 174 26.14 -14.35 0.80
C GLU A 174 25.18 -13.82 -0.26
N SER A 175 24.70 -14.69 -1.17
CA SER A 175 23.75 -14.27 -2.21
C SER A 175 22.45 -13.70 -1.66
N LEU A 176 21.88 -14.31 -0.62
CA LEU A 176 20.66 -13.82 0.01
C LEU A 176 20.91 -12.48 0.74
N SER A 177 22.09 -12.32 1.32
CA SER A 177 22.50 -11.08 1.97
C SER A 177 22.69 -9.94 0.98
N ILE A 178 23.26 -10.21 -0.20
CA ILE A 178 23.30 -9.27 -1.33
C ILE A 178 21.88 -8.88 -1.74
N MET A 179 20.96 -9.85 -1.89
CA MET A 179 19.56 -9.58 -2.25
C MET A 179 18.92 -8.61 -1.24
N ARG A 180 19.04 -8.92 0.05
CA ARG A 180 18.48 -8.12 1.15
C ARG A 180 19.13 -6.74 1.29
N THR A 181 20.34 -6.56 0.79
CA THR A 181 21.05 -5.26 0.83
C THR A 181 20.66 -4.37 -0.35
N ASN A 182 20.43 -4.95 -1.53
CA ASN A 182 20.32 -4.22 -2.80
C ASN A 182 18.91 -4.24 -3.42
N GLY A 183 17.99 -4.99 -2.81
CA GLY A 183 16.63 -5.16 -3.26
C GLY A 183 15.80 -3.89 -3.15
N LEU A 184 15.14 -3.52 -4.24
CA LEU A 184 14.17 -2.43 -4.31
C LEU A 184 12.76 -2.99 -4.54
N PRO A 185 11.69 -2.32 -4.07
CA PRO A 185 10.33 -2.82 -4.24
C PRO A 185 9.96 -3.04 -5.71
N ALA A 186 9.20 -4.11 -5.98
CA ALA A 186 8.73 -4.47 -7.30
C ALA A 186 7.28 -4.96 -7.21
N GLU A 187 6.33 -4.03 -7.28
CA GLU A 187 4.91 -4.31 -7.16
C GLU A 187 4.37 -5.07 -8.39
N TRP A 188 3.69 -6.18 -8.15
CA TRP A 188 3.07 -6.99 -9.20
C TRP A 188 1.55 -6.88 -9.08
N PRO A 189 0.83 -6.49 -10.16
CA PRO A 189 -0.59 -6.14 -10.07
C PRO A 189 -1.51 -7.34 -9.77
N PHE A 190 -1.00 -8.56 -9.87
CA PHE A 190 -1.73 -9.80 -9.58
C PHE A 190 -1.32 -10.45 -8.25
N ASP A 191 -0.32 -9.91 -7.55
CA ASP A 191 0.11 -10.41 -6.25
C ASP A 191 0.31 -9.25 -5.28
N THR A 192 -0.77 -8.89 -4.60
CA THR A 192 -0.80 -7.82 -3.58
C THR A 192 -0.51 -8.35 -2.18
N SER A 193 -0.39 -9.67 -2.02
CA SER A 193 -0.22 -10.29 -0.70
C SER A 193 1.21 -10.24 -0.18
N ASP A 194 2.20 -10.20 -1.08
CA ASP A 194 3.61 -10.02 -0.75
C ASP A 194 4.34 -9.32 -1.89
N SER A 195 4.94 -8.17 -1.59
CA SER A 195 5.69 -7.40 -2.58
C SER A 195 6.92 -8.18 -3.04
N GLN A 196 7.32 -8.02 -4.29
CA GLN A 196 8.57 -8.61 -4.76
C GLN A 196 9.72 -7.62 -4.54
N SER A 197 10.92 -8.15 -4.39
CA SER A 197 12.17 -7.40 -4.39
C SER A 197 12.86 -7.54 -5.74
N ALA A 198 13.37 -6.45 -6.29
CA ALA A 198 14.14 -6.43 -7.54
C ALA A 198 15.57 -5.95 -7.28
N VAL A 199 16.55 -6.71 -7.76
CA VAL A 199 17.98 -6.39 -7.67
C VAL A 199 18.51 -6.08 -9.07
N PHE A 200 19.20 -4.96 -9.21
CA PHE A 200 19.68 -4.44 -10.49
C PHE A 200 21.21 -4.38 -10.52
N GLU A 201 21.81 -4.36 -11.72
CA GLU A 201 23.27 -4.21 -11.84
C GLU A 201 23.70 -2.76 -11.56
N THR A 202 22.92 -1.79 -12.04
CA THR A 202 23.23 -0.35 -11.97
C THR A 202 22.35 0.39 -10.97
N ILE A 203 21.02 0.27 -11.05
CA ILE A 203 20.09 0.99 -10.15
C ILE A 203 20.39 0.72 -8.68
N SER A 204 20.69 -0.53 -8.31
CA SER A 204 21.00 -0.92 -6.93
C SER A 204 22.27 -0.26 -6.36
N ARG A 205 23.04 0.46 -7.18
CA ARG A 205 24.23 1.24 -6.76
C ARG A 205 23.92 2.70 -6.48
N ALA A 206 22.68 3.16 -6.66
CA ALA A 206 22.30 4.53 -6.34
C ALA A 206 22.34 4.73 -4.82
N ASN A 207 23.26 5.55 -4.31
CA ASN A 207 23.48 5.75 -2.88
C ASN A 207 22.31 6.43 -2.18
N HIS A 208 22.30 6.35 -0.85
CA HIS A 208 21.28 7.02 -0.03
C HIS A 208 21.49 8.55 0.09
N SER A 209 20.37 9.29 0.09
CA SER A 209 20.26 10.62 0.68
C SER A 209 18.88 10.83 1.31
N CYS A 210 18.80 11.51 2.46
CA CYS A 210 17.51 11.94 3.05
C CYS A 210 16.88 13.15 2.32
N VAL A 211 17.57 13.67 1.31
CA VAL A 211 17.14 14.68 0.34
C VAL A 211 17.61 14.22 -1.04
N PRO A 212 17.01 13.16 -1.59
CA PRO A 212 17.49 12.53 -2.81
C PRO A 212 17.27 13.42 -4.03
N ASN A 213 18.09 13.23 -5.06
CA ASN A 213 17.94 13.93 -6.34
C ASN A 213 17.31 13.07 -7.44
N ALA A 214 17.12 11.77 -7.17
CA ALA A 214 16.34 10.86 -8.00
C ALA A 214 15.33 10.05 -7.17
N THR A 215 14.30 9.55 -7.83
CA THR A 215 13.36 8.55 -7.29
C THR A 215 13.43 7.27 -8.13
N TYR A 216 13.08 6.16 -7.50
CA TYR A 216 13.00 4.84 -8.11
C TYR A 216 11.54 4.50 -8.40
N ASP A 217 11.27 4.12 -9.65
CA ASP A 217 9.96 3.66 -10.10
C ASP A 217 10.06 2.21 -10.60
N TRP A 218 9.12 1.35 -10.21
CA TRP A 218 8.94 0.03 -10.80
C TRP A 218 7.82 0.04 -11.85
N SER A 219 8.04 -0.61 -12.99
CA SER A 219 7.01 -0.82 -14.00
C SER A 219 6.85 -2.30 -14.30
N PHE A 220 5.82 -2.94 -13.75
CA PHE A 220 5.50 -4.32 -14.11
C PHE A 220 5.22 -4.46 -15.60
N LYS A 221 4.47 -3.49 -16.19
CA LYS A 221 4.20 -3.44 -17.64
C LYS A 221 5.47 -3.53 -18.47
N HIS A 222 6.56 -2.86 -18.10
CA HIS A 222 7.82 -2.95 -18.86
C HIS A 222 8.81 -3.95 -18.24
N PHE A 223 8.42 -4.57 -17.12
CA PHE A 223 9.22 -5.43 -16.26
C PHE A 223 10.62 -4.85 -15.99
N SER A 224 10.65 -3.56 -15.62
CA SER A 224 11.88 -2.79 -15.48
C SER A 224 11.77 -1.80 -14.33
N GLY A 225 12.89 -1.54 -13.67
CA GLY A 225 13.07 -0.42 -12.76
C GLY A 225 13.57 0.80 -13.51
N ALA A 226 13.25 1.99 -13.01
CA ALA A 226 13.68 3.24 -13.58
C ALA A 226 14.16 4.23 -12.51
N LEU A 227 15.18 5.04 -12.85
CA LEU A 227 15.50 6.23 -12.07
C LEU A 227 15.07 7.49 -12.82
N ARG A 228 14.48 8.39 -12.05
CA ARG A 228 13.96 9.65 -12.54
C ARG A 228 14.44 10.79 -11.66
N SER A 229 14.84 11.90 -12.28
CA SER A 229 15.32 13.06 -11.55
C SER A 229 14.18 13.82 -10.88
N VAL A 230 14.26 14.09 -9.58
CA VAL A 230 13.28 14.94 -8.88
C VAL A 230 13.70 16.42 -8.88
N VAL A 231 14.96 16.69 -9.17
CA VAL A 231 15.58 18.02 -9.38
C VAL A 231 16.51 17.97 -10.60
N PRO A 232 16.92 19.10 -11.20
CA PRO A 232 17.99 19.09 -12.20
C PRO A 232 19.28 18.52 -11.61
N ILE A 233 19.92 17.57 -12.30
CA ILE A 233 21.20 16.96 -11.89
C ILE A 233 22.27 17.38 -12.90
N LYS A 234 23.40 17.90 -12.42
CA LYS A 234 24.53 18.32 -13.26
C LYS A 234 25.45 17.14 -13.59
N ALA A 235 26.10 17.21 -14.74
CA ALA A 235 27.20 16.29 -15.07
C ALA A 235 28.23 16.28 -13.93
N GLY A 236 28.68 15.09 -13.54
CA GLY A 236 29.60 14.87 -12.43
C GLY A 236 28.95 14.81 -11.04
N ALA A 237 27.65 15.11 -10.88
CA ALA A 237 26.97 15.00 -9.60
C ALA A 237 26.64 13.53 -9.26
N GLU A 238 26.73 13.18 -7.98
CA GLU A 238 26.27 11.88 -7.44
C GLU A 238 24.76 11.76 -7.59
N ILE A 239 24.28 10.56 -7.96
CA ILE A 239 22.85 10.22 -8.03
C ILE A 239 22.47 9.47 -6.77
N THR A 240 21.42 9.93 -6.11
CA THR A 240 20.97 9.38 -4.82
C THR A 240 19.45 9.17 -4.78
N ILE A 241 19.04 8.12 -4.09
CA ILE A 241 17.65 7.77 -3.78
C ILE A 241 17.46 7.66 -2.25
N SER A 242 16.22 7.55 -1.77
CA SER A 242 15.96 7.29 -0.35
C SER A 242 15.91 5.79 -0.06
N TYR A 243 16.50 5.37 1.07
CA TYR A 243 16.44 3.98 1.58
C TYR A 243 15.61 3.89 2.87
N THR A 244 15.27 5.03 3.47
CA THR A 244 14.62 5.10 4.79
C THR A 244 13.12 5.22 4.62
N SER A 245 12.36 4.46 5.41
CA SER A 245 10.92 4.68 5.56
C SER A 245 10.59 5.76 6.58
N LYS A 246 11.58 6.23 7.34
CA LYS A 246 11.48 7.24 8.38
C LYS A 246 11.75 8.66 7.86
N MET A 247 11.32 8.98 6.64
CA MET A 247 11.58 10.29 6.00
C MET A 247 11.09 11.48 6.83
N PHE A 248 10.02 11.31 7.60
CA PHE A 248 9.44 12.33 8.48
C PHE A 248 9.91 12.25 9.95
N SER A 249 10.88 11.39 10.26
CA SER A 249 11.48 11.30 11.61
C SER A 249 12.69 12.21 11.75
N SER A 250 13.21 12.36 12.97
CA SER A 250 14.43 13.11 13.25
C SER A 250 15.66 12.53 12.54
N ALA A 251 16.71 13.32 12.34
CA ALA A 251 17.95 12.82 11.75
C ALA A 251 18.58 11.68 12.57
N ALA A 252 18.45 11.71 13.89
CA ALA A 252 18.92 10.63 14.76
C ALA A 252 18.22 9.30 14.45
N GLU A 253 16.89 9.31 14.30
CA GLU A 253 16.11 8.12 13.99
C GLU A 253 16.37 7.60 12.57
N ARG A 254 16.51 8.50 11.59
CA ARG A 254 16.88 8.12 10.22
C ARG A 254 18.27 7.48 10.18
N LYS A 255 19.25 8.07 10.88
CA LYS A 255 20.61 7.50 11.00
C LYS A 255 20.59 6.14 11.69
N ALA A 256 19.81 5.99 12.77
CA ALA A 256 19.68 4.73 13.49
C ALA A 256 19.11 3.62 12.60
N GLU A 257 18.04 3.90 11.83
CA GLU A 257 17.48 2.93 10.89
C GLU A 257 18.49 2.54 9.80
N LEU A 258 19.20 3.51 9.23
CA LEU A 258 20.18 3.24 8.17
C LEU A 258 21.38 2.46 8.71
N LEU A 259 21.80 2.72 9.94
CA LEU A 259 22.85 1.96 10.61
C LEU A 259 22.40 0.52 10.87
N GLU A 260 21.18 0.33 11.36
CA GLU A 260 20.61 -0.99 11.63
C GLU A 260 20.42 -1.82 10.35
N LYS A 261 19.85 -1.22 9.30
CA LYS A 261 19.51 -1.92 8.07
C LYS A 261 20.69 -2.07 7.12
N TYR A 262 21.54 -1.06 7.00
CA TYR A 262 22.57 -0.94 5.97
C TYR A 262 23.99 -0.77 6.51
N ALA A 263 24.20 -0.80 7.83
CA ALA A 263 25.50 -0.73 8.47
C ALA A 263 26.34 0.52 8.09
N PHE A 264 25.69 1.67 7.83
CA PHE A 264 26.37 2.94 7.61
C PHE A 264 25.68 4.10 8.35
N GLU A 265 26.45 5.12 8.71
CA GLU A 265 25.91 6.39 9.22
C GLU A 265 25.70 7.38 8.07
N CYS A 266 24.49 7.95 7.96
CA CYS A 266 24.15 8.88 6.90
C CYS A 266 24.87 10.24 7.05
N THR A 267 25.65 10.60 6.02
CA THR A 267 26.39 11.86 5.91
C THR A 267 25.79 12.83 4.89
N CYS A 268 24.53 12.63 4.47
CA CYS A 268 23.89 13.52 3.49
C CYS A 268 23.71 14.95 4.04
N PRO A 269 23.47 15.96 3.18
CA PRO A 269 23.33 17.35 3.61
C PRO A 269 22.28 17.57 4.72
N SER A 270 21.18 16.82 4.69
CA SER A 270 20.10 16.92 5.69
C SER A 270 20.45 16.35 7.07
N CYS A 271 21.43 15.44 7.14
CA CYS A 271 21.86 14.77 8.37
C CYS A 271 23.17 15.36 8.95
N THR A 272 23.72 16.38 8.29
CA THR A 272 25.00 17.03 8.62
C THR A 272 24.83 18.53 8.82
N PHE A 273 23.59 19.00 9.04
CA PHE A 273 23.35 20.39 9.40
C PHE A 273 23.98 20.74 10.76
N SER A 274 24.33 22.02 10.94
CA SER A 274 24.68 22.55 12.26
C SER A 274 23.57 22.28 13.28
N PRO A 275 23.86 22.05 14.57
CA PRO A 275 22.84 21.68 15.56
C PRO A 275 21.59 22.57 15.59
N PRO A 276 21.67 23.92 15.51
CA PRO A 276 20.47 24.76 15.48
C PRO A 276 19.59 24.55 14.23
N ARG A 277 20.21 24.28 13.08
CA ARG A 277 19.51 23.99 11.82
C ARG A 277 18.95 22.58 11.82
N GLN A 278 19.66 21.61 12.40
CA GLN A 278 19.18 20.24 12.54
C GLN A 278 17.91 20.20 13.39
N LYS A 279 17.89 20.88 14.54
CA LYS A 279 16.70 20.96 15.40
C LYS A 279 15.46 21.47 14.63
N LYS A 280 15.59 22.56 13.87
CA LYS A 280 14.49 23.09 13.05
C LYS A 280 14.05 22.15 11.92
N SER A 281 14.99 21.39 11.35
CA SER A 281 14.70 20.39 10.31
C SER A 281 13.94 19.20 10.88
N ASP A 282 14.37 18.72 12.05
CA ASP A 282 13.70 17.63 12.76
C ASP A 282 12.28 18.04 13.20
N GLU A 283 12.10 19.25 13.76
CA GLU A 283 10.77 19.81 14.10
C GLU A 283 9.83 19.85 12.89
N ARG A 284 10.32 20.29 11.71
CA ARG A 284 9.51 20.31 10.48
C ARG A 284 9.17 18.91 9.98
N ARG A 285 10.12 17.97 9.99
CA ARG A 285 9.89 16.59 9.55
C ARG A 285 8.90 15.88 10.45
N GLU A 286 9.03 16.02 11.77
CA GLU A 286 8.07 15.47 12.73
C GLU A 286 6.68 16.08 12.56
N ALA A 287 6.59 17.39 12.30
CA ALA A 287 5.32 18.03 11.97
C ALA A 287 4.72 17.40 10.70
N LEU A 288 5.48 17.31 9.61
CA LEU A 288 5.05 16.66 8.36
C LEU A 288 4.52 15.23 8.58
N GLY A 289 5.21 14.44 9.40
CA GLY A 289 4.79 13.07 9.71
C GLY A 289 3.43 12.95 10.41
N LYS A 290 2.98 14.03 11.08
CA LYS A 290 1.65 14.16 11.71
C LYS A 290 0.59 14.75 10.76
N ARG A 291 1.01 15.36 9.64
CA ARG A 291 0.13 16.04 8.69
C ARG A 291 -0.28 15.19 7.49
N ASP A 292 0.20 13.95 7.39
CA ASP A 292 -0.22 13.00 6.36
C ASP A 292 -1.71 12.63 6.55
N PRO A 293 -2.61 13.05 5.64
CA PRO A 293 -4.04 12.84 5.82
C PRO A 293 -4.45 11.37 5.62
N LEU A 294 -3.61 10.53 4.98
CA LEU A 294 -3.90 9.13 4.66
C LEU A 294 -3.14 8.14 5.54
N ARG A 295 -2.43 8.60 6.59
CA ARG A 295 -1.65 7.73 7.47
C ARG A 295 -2.55 6.76 8.25
N LEU A 296 -2.29 5.46 8.05
CA LEU A 296 -3.08 4.31 8.55
C LEU A 296 -3.05 4.14 10.07
N ASP A 297 -2.04 4.66 10.77
CA ASP A 297 -1.94 4.57 12.24
C ASP A 297 -3.06 5.33 12.97
N ASN A 298 -3.70 6.28 12.28
CA ASN A 298 -4.95 6.89 12.74
C ASN A 298 -6.12 6.06 12.21
N ASN A 299 -6.32 4.88 12.81
CA ASN A 299 -7.55 4.12 12.69
C ASN A 299 -8.72 5.08 12.90
N PHE A 300 -9.63 5.11 11.94
CA PHE A 300 -10.75 6.04 11.83
C PHE A 300 -10.30 7.44 11.41
N LEU A 301 -10.58 7.76 10.14
CA LEU A 301 -10.74 9.14 9.71
C LEU A 301 -11.69 9.79 10.72
N ASP A 302 -11.17 10.64 11.60
CA ASP A 302 -11.96 11.38 12.57
C ASP A 302 -13.16 12.00 11.84
N GLU A 303 -14.39 11.66 12.23
CA GLU A 303 -15.61 12.12 11.55
C GLU A 303 -15.61 13.65 11.44
N THR A 304 -15.08 14.35 12.46
CA THR A 304 -14.93 15.81 12.44
C THR A 304 -13.88 16.28 11.43
N ARG A 305 -12.81 15.51 11.19
CA ARG A 305 -11.79 15.78 10.16
C ARG A 305 -12.35 15.60 8.76
N ILE A 306 -13.16 14.55 8.54
CA ILE A 306 -13.87 14.37 7.27
C ILE A 306 -14.85 15.51 7.05
N GLU A 307 -15.64 15.89 8.05
CA GLU A 307 -16.64 16.95 7.91
C GLU A 307 -16.01 18.33 7.64
N SER A 308 -14.94 18.69 8.36
CA SER A 308 -14.32 20.03 8.28
C SER A 308 -13.37 20.24 7.09
N GLY A 309 -12.75 19.18 6.58
CA GLY A 309 -11.70 19.32 5.57
C GLY A 309 -10.44 19.99 6.12
N TYR A 310 -9.42 20.14 5.28
CA TYR A 310 -8.25 20.97 5.62
C TYR A 310 -8.44 22.38 5.08
N ASP A 311 -8.00 23.42 5.77
CA ASP A 311 -7.98 24.75 5.17
C ASP A 311 -6.78 24.92 4.22
N ASP A 312 -6.89 25.84 3.26
CA ASP A 312 -5.81 26.10 2.31
C ASP A 312 -4.51 26.58 2.97
N PRO A 313 -4.54 27.44 4.02
CA PRO A 313 -3.35 27.81 4.78
C PRO A 313 -2.58 26.61 5.34
N TYR A 314 -3.28 25.61 5.90
CA TYR A 314 -2.65 24.40 6.43
C TYR A 314 -1.98 23.59 5.33
N ILE A 315 -2.65 23.39 4.20
CA ILE A 315 -2.07 22.69 3.04
C ILE A 315 -0.81 23.45 2.56
N VAL A 316 -0.90 24.77 2.40
CA VAL A 316 0.23 25.61 1.96
C VAL A 316 1.39 25.54 2.94
N GLU A 317 1.14 25.62 4.23
CA GLU A 317 2.17 25.48 5.27
C GLU A 317 2.85 24.10 5.19
N THR A 318 2.07 23.02 5.03
CA THR A 318 2.61 21.66 4.84
C THR A 318 3.53 21.60 3.62
N LEU A 319 3.10 22.13 2.48
CA LEU A 319 3.93 22.14 1.27
C LEU A 319 5.20 22.98 1.43
N ASN A 320 5.13 24.12 2.12
CA ASN A 320 6.28 24.97 2.42
C ASN A 320 7.29 24.29 3.35
N MET A 321 6.82 23.45 4.28
CA MET A 321 7.70 22.61 5.09
C MET A 321 8.42 21.58 4.22
N CYS A 322 7.74 20.91 3.28
CA CYS A 322 8.40 20.02 2.33
C CYS A 322 9.45 20.75 1.48
N ASP A 323 9.14 21.95 0.99
CA ASP A 323 10.07 22.79 0.21
C ASP A 323 11.30 23.16 1.04
N SER A 324 11.11 23.53 2.32
CA SER A 324 12.20 23.85 3.25
C SER A 324 13.13 22.67 3.54
N GLU A 325 12.58 21.46 3.51
CA GLU A 325 13.31 20.21 3.75
C GLU A 325 13.88 19.58 2.47
N GLY A 326 13.60 20.13 1.28
CA GLY A 326 13.99 19.55 0.00
C GLY A 326 13.26 18.25 -0.34
N LEU A 327 12.08 18.02 0.25
CA LEU A 327 11.29 16.80 0.09
C LEU A 327 10.33 16.93 -1.10
N ILE A 328 10.92 16.94 -2.30
CA ILE A 328 10.20 17.25 -3.55
C ILE A 328 9.13 16.22 -3.92
N GLU A 329 9.42 14.94 -3.72
CA GLU A 329 8.48 13.83 -3.97
C GLU A 329 7.36 13.84 -2.92
N GLN A 330 7.72 13.90 -1.64
CA GLN A 330 6.74 13.92 -0.55
C GLN A 330 5.84 15.15 -0.62
N ARG A 331 6.31 16.28 -1.15
CA ARG A 331 5.48 17.44 -1.46
C ARG A 331 4.35 17.11 -2.46
N ALA A 332 4.67 16.34 -3.51
CA ALA A 332 3.68 15.88 -4.47
C ALA A 332 2.73 14.86 -3.84
N ASP A 333 3.27 13.90 -3.07
CA ASP A 333 2.48 12.88 -2.36
C ASP A 333 1.50 13.50 -1.37
N MET A 334 1.93 14.51 -0.59
CA MET A 334 1.04 15.22 0.34
C MET A 334 -0.11 15.91 -0.41
N LEU A 335 0.17 16.53 -1.55
CA LEU A 335 -0.87 17.19 -2.34
C LEU A 335 -1.85 16.17 -2.97
N VAL A 336 -1.34 15.03 -3.41
CA VAL A 336 -2.17 13.88 -3.84
C VAL A 336 -3.03 13.38 -2.68
N ALA A 337 -2.46 13.24 -1.49
CA ALA A 337 -3.14 12.77 -0.31
C ALA A 337 -4.27 13.72 0.11
N TYR A 338 -4.04 15.04 0.10
CA TYR A 338 -5.09 16.04 0.32
C TYR A 338 -6.17 16.02 -0.75
N ALA A 339 -5.81 15.86 -2.03
CA ALA A 339 -6.79 15.74 -3.11
C ALA A 339 -7.68 14.51 -2.94
N ARG A 340 -7.09 13.35 -2.58
CA ARG A 340 -7.82 12.12 -2.30
C ARG A 340 -8.72 12.27 -1.07
N PHE A 341 -8.20 12.87 -0.01
CA PHE A 341 -8.97 13.13 1.21
C PHE A 341 -10.18 14.02 0.92
N GLU A 342 -9.99 15.13 0.18
CA GLU A 342 -11.09 16.00 -0.23
C GLU A 342 -12.06 15.29 -1.16
N ALA A 343 -11.62 14.39 -2.04
CA ALA A 343 -12.53 13.58 -2.86
C ALA A 343 -13.40 12.63 -2.01
N MET A 344 -12.84 12.06 -0.94
CA MET A 344 -13.60 11.25 0.03
C MET A 344 -14.64 12.10 0.77
N ARG A 345 -14.26 13.31 1.21
CA ARG A 345 -15.21 14.27 1.81
C ARG A 345 -16.30 14.70 0.82
N SER A 346 -15.91 15.00 -0.43
CA SER A 346 -16.83 15.40 -1.49
C SER A 346 -17.86 14.32 -1.84
N ALA A 347 -17.57 13.04 -1.60
CA ALA A 347 -18.55 11.98 -1.75
C ALA A 347 -19.71 12.10 -0.74
N LEU A 348 -19.47 12.70 0.42
CA LEU A 348 -20.50 12.98 1.44
C LEU A 348 -21.29 14.25 1.13
N THR A 349 -20.64 15.28 0.60
CA THR A 349 -21.28 16.59 0.35
C THR A 349 -21.89 16.72 -1.04
N GLY A 350 -21.47 15.88 -1.99
CA GLY A 350 -21.82 15.99 -3.41
C GLY A 350 -21.06 17.09 -4.17
N ASP A 351 -20.27 17.93 -3.48
CA ASP A 351 -19.48 18.98 -4.12
C ASP A 351 -17.99 18.59 -4.25
N PHE A 352 -17.63 18.19 -5.46
CA PHE A 352 -16.28 17.79 -5.84
C PHE A 352 -15.39 18.96 -6.33
N SER A 353 -15.86 20.22 -6.29
CA SER A 353 -15.13 21.36 -6.88
C SER A 353 -13.75 21.57 -6.25
N ARG A 354 -13.66 21.44 -4.92
CA ARG A 354 -12.38 21.57 -4.20
C ARG A 354 -11.45 20.38 -4.45
N ALA A 355 -11.99 19.16 -4.47
CA ALA A 355 -11.24 17.96 -4.80
C ALA A 355 -10.63 18.05 -6.21
N GLU A 356 -11.40 18.58 -7.18
CA GLU A 356 -10.93 18.84 -8.55
C GLU A 356 -9.79 19.88 -8.58
N GLU A 357 -9.93 20.99 -7.85
CA GLU A 357 -8.89 22.01 -7.78
C GLU A 357 -7.58 21.45 -7.23
N LEU A 358 -7.64 20.73 -6.10
CA LEU A 358 -6.47 20.08 -5.51
C LEU A 358 -5.89 19.00 -6.43
N ALA A 359 -6.72 18.22 -7.11
CA ALA A 359 -6.27 17.23 -8.08
C ALA A 359 -5.54 17.89 -9.27
N LYS A 360 -6.04 19.00 -9.80
CA LYS A 360 -5.35 19.78 -10.86
C LYS A 360 -4.00 20.31 -10.38
N ARG A 361 -3.94 20.81 -9.14
CA ARG A 361 -2.68 21.25 -8.51
C ARG A 361 -1.71 20.07 -8.34
N ALA A 362 -2.19 18.92 -7.85
CA ALA A 362 -1.41 17.70 -7.72
C ALA A 362 -0.84 17.25 -9.07
N ILE A 363 -1.66 17.15 -10.12
CA ILE A 363 -1.22 16.82 -11.49
C ILE A 363 -0.10 17.75 -11.96
N LYS A 364 -0.21 19.06 -11.69
CA LYS A 364 0.84 20.03 -12.05
C LYS A 364 2.15 19.74 -11.32
N GLU A 365 2.12 19.42 -10.03
CA GLU A 365 3.32 19.10 -9.26
C GLU A 365 3.94 17.77 -9.69
N ILE A 366 3.11 16.75 -9.84
CA ILE A 366 3.51 15.44 -10.32
C ILE A 366 4.19 15.53 -11.70
N LYS A 367 3.63 16.32 -12.63
CA LYS A 367 4.22 16.55 -13.96
C LYS A 367 5.61 17.16 -13.90
N LYS A 368 5.91 18.02 -12.90
CA LYS A 368 7.26 18.60 -12.75
C LYS A 368 8.30 17.56 -12.39
N ILE A 369 7.91 16.53 -11.64
CA ILE A 369 8.81 15.45 -11.21
C ILE A 369 8.68 14.21 -12.10
N GLY A 370 7.76 14.22 -13.06
CA GLY A 370 7.52 13.14 -14.02
C GLY A 370 6.87 11.89 -13.42
N TYR A 371 6.56 11.86 -12.12
CA TYR A 371 6.09 10.69 -11.38
C TYR A 371 4.74 10.18 -11.91
N HIS A 372 4.60 8.95 -12.42
CA HIS A 372 3.38 8.52 -13.14
C HIS A 372 2.39 7.69 -12.30
N THR A 373 2.87 7.08 -11.22
CA THR A 373 2.11 6.13 -10.40
C THR A 373 0.87 6.75 -9.75
N SER A 374 0.92 8.04 -9.40
CA SER A 374 -0.23 8.76 -8.82
C SER A 374 -1.19 9.40 -9.83
N TRP A 375 -0.94 9.31 -11.14
CA TRP A 375 -1.81 9.96 -12.16
C TRP A 375 -3.19 9.32 -12.19
N GLY A 376 -3.24 7.98 -12.16
CA GLY A 376 -4.50 7.24 -12.20
C GLY A 376 -5.44 7.64 -11.06
N SER A 377 -4.91 7.87 -9.86
CA SER A 377 -5.71 8.35 -8.72
C SER A 377 -6.29 9.74 -8.95
N MET A 378 -5.60 10.63 -9.66
CA MET A 378 -6.12 11.96 -9.97
C MET A 378 -7.16 11.92 -11.09
N ASP A 379 -6.95 11.08 -12.11
CA ASP A 379 -7.93 10.86 -13.19
C ASP A 379 -9.25 10.30 -12.64
N ILE A 380 -9.19 9.42 -11.63
CA ILE A 380 -10.37 8.95 -10.90
C ILE A 380 -11.13 10.11 -10.26
N ILE A 381 -10.45 11.05 -9.59
CA ILE A 381 -11.11 12.22 -8.98
C ILE A 381 -11.82 13.07 -10.05
N MET A 382 -11.17 13.29 -11.20
CA MET A 382 -11.77 14.03 -12.32
C MET A 382 -13.00 13.30 -12.89
N ALA A 383 -12.95 11.97 -12.98
CA ALA A 383 -14.08 11.15 -13.41
C ALA A 383 -15.25 11.20 -12.40
N LEU A 384 -14.96 11.14 -11.10
CA LEU A 384 -15.97 11.26 -10.02
C LEU A 384 -16.72 12.60 -10.09
N LYS A 385 -16.01 13.72 -10.32
CA LYS A 385 -16.64 15.03 -10.53
C LYS A 385 -17.58 15.03 -11.74
N THR A 386 -17.15 14.42 -12.85
CA THR A 386 -17.96 14.33 -14.07
C THR A 386 -19.24 13.54 -13.82
N ALA A 387 -19.15 12.41 -13.13
CA ALA A 387 -20.29 11.61 -12.73
C ALA A 387 -21.23 12.38 -11.76
N ALA A 388 -20.68 13.07 -10.76
CA ALA A 388 -21.45 13.87 -9.80
C ALA A 388 -22.22 15.02 -10.47
N ASN A 389 -21.64 15.67 -11.49
CA ASN A 389 -22.33 16.71 -12.26
C ASN A 389 -23.48 16.16 -13.13
N ALA A 390 -23.40 14.88 -13.54
CA ALA A 390 -24.43 14.22 -14.33
C ALA A 390 -25.53 13.59 -13.45
N ALA A 391 -25.26 13.38 -12.15
CA ALA A 391 -26.22 12.87 -11.19
C ALA A 391 -27.20 13.98 -10.73
N PRO A 392 -28.44 13.63 -10.34
CA PRO A 392 -29.30 14.55 -9.61
C PRO A 392 -28.54 15.08 -8.39
N LYS A 393 -28.58 16.39 -8.13
CA LYS A 393 -27.97 16.97 -6.93
C LYS A 393 -28.52 16.21 -5.71
N LYS A 394 -27.67 15.43 -5.03
CA LYS A 394 -28.00 14.93 -3.70
C LYS A 394 -28.26 16.15 -2.82
N SER A 395 -29.38 16.16 -2.09
CA SER A 395 -29.62 17.17 -1.07
C SER A 395 -28.44 17.16 -0.09
N ASN A 396 -27.85 18.31 0.19
CA ASN A 396 -26.79 18.41 1.20
C ASN A 396 -27.37 18.03 2.57
N LEU A 397 -27.25 16.76 2.98
CA LEU A 397 -27.78 16.24 4.23
C LEU A 397 -27.08 16.82 5.48
N LEU A 398 -26.00 17.59 5.30
CA LEU A 398 -25.35 18.38 6.36
C LEU A 398 -26.04 19.74 6.59
N ASP A 399 -26.72 20.31 5.59
CA ASP A 399 -27.49 21.56 5.75
C ASP A 399 -28.93 21.31 6.22
N ALA A 400 -29.41 20.07 6.12
CA ALA A 400 -30.70 19.68 6.65
C ALA A 400 -30.53 19.29 8.12
N ASP A 401 -31.18 20.01 9.04
CA ASP A 401 -31.31 19.59 10.44
C ASP A 401 -31.85 18.15 10.49
N LEU A 402 -30.96 17.15 10.61
CA LEU A 402 -31.29 15.72 10.62
C LEU A 402 -32.25 15.35 11.76
N LYS A 403 -32.38 16.21 12.77
CA LYS A 403 -33.37 16.07 13.84
C LYS A 403 -34.82 16.33 13.38
N MET A 404 -35.05 17.09 12.31
CA MET A 404 -36.36 17.67 12.02
C MET A 404 -37.12 17.01 10.85
N LEU A 405 -36.46 16.25 9.97
CA LEU A 405 -37.05 15.88 8.68
C LEU A 405 -37.61 14.45 8.54
N ALA A 406 -37.33 13.51 9.46
CA ALA A 406 -37.84 12.13 9.32
C ALA A 406 -38.49 11.57 10.60
N ASN A 407 -37.91 11.82 11.78
CA ASN A 407 -38.27 11.07 13.00
C ASN A 407 -39.62 11.45 13.64
N THR A 408 -40.38 12.36 13.04
CA THR A 408 -41.73 12.76 13.51
C THR A 408 -42.82 11.79 13.07
N SER A 409 -42.53 10.90 12.12
CA SER A 409 -43.49 9.98 11.51
C SER A 409 -43.68 8.67 12.28
N VAL A 410 -42.85 8.44 13.31
CA VAL A 410 -42.86 7.25 14.15
C VAL A 410 -42.75 7.62 15.62
N GLN A 411 -43.32 6.79 16.48
CA GLN A 411 -43.16 6.86 17.93
C GLN A 411 -42.86 5.47 18.50
N VAL A 412 -42.05 5.43 19.56
CA VAL A 412 -41.82 4.19 20.31
C VAL A 412 -42.99 3.96 21.25
N VAL A 413 -43.67 2.82 21.09
CA VAL A 413 -44.80 2.39 21.93
C VAL A 413 -44.62 0.95 22.35
N ASN A 414 -45.25 0.54 23.45
CA ASN A 414 -45.29 -0.87 23.81
C ASN A 414 -46.37 -1.59 22.98
N ILE A 415 -45.95 -2.50 22.10
CA ILE A 415 -46.84 -3.28 21.25
C ILE A 415 -47.21 -4.58 21.97
N PRO A 416 -48.52 -4.90 22.15
CA PRO A 416 -48.94 -6.12 22.82
C PRO A 416 -48.29 -7.37 22.23
N GLY A 417 -47.66 -8.18 23.10
CA GLY A 417 -46.98 -9.41 22.71
C GLY A 417 -45.64 -9.24 21.99
N LYS A 418 -45.21 -8.00 21.69
CA LYS A 418 -43.96 -7.71 20.97
C LYS A 418 -42.99 -6.81 21.75
N GLY A 419 -43.44 -6.15 22.81
CA GLY A 419 -42.62 -5.22 23.60
C GLY A 419 -42.50 -3.85 22.95
N PRO A 420 -41.47 -3.05 23.29
CA PRO A 420 -41.22 -1.75 22.66
C PRO A 420 -41.09 -1.88 21.14
N GLY A 421 -41.75 -0.99 20.42
CA GLY A 421 -41.92 -1.06 18.98
C GLY A 421 -42.17 0.28 18.33
N LEU A 422 -41.85 0.42 17.05
CA LEU A 422 -42.20 1.61 16.27
C LEU A 422 -43.66 1.56 15.79
N ARG A 423 -44.39 2.66 16.00
CA ARG A 423 -45.72 2.89 15.44
C ARG A 423 -45.74 4.18 14.65
N ALA A 424 -46.30 4.15 13.46
CA ALA A 424 -46.50 5.36 12.67
C ALA A 424 -47.42 6.35 13.42
N THR A 425 -47.06 7.64 13.40
CA THR A 425 -47.87 8.74 13.99
C THR A 425 -48.82 9.35 12.97
N ARG A 426 -48.66 9.00 11.70
CA ARG A 426 -49.49 9.42 10.55
C ARG A 426 -49.48 8.33 9.48
N ASP A 427 -50.28 8.51 8.44
CA ASP A 427 -50.18 7.68 7.24
C ASP A 427 -48.83 7.89 6.54
N VAL A 428 -48.19 6.79 6.15
CA VAL A 428 -46.91 6.74 5.45
C VAL A 428 -47.14 6.07 4.08
N PRO A 429 -47.18 6.84 2.98
CA PRO A 429 -47.25 6.32 1.62
C PRO A 429 -46.10 5.36 1.29
N GLY A 430 -46.38 4.38 0.43
CA GLY A 430 -45.35 3.46 -0.07
C GLY A 430 -44.25 4.21 -0.84
N GLY A 431 -42.99 3.97 -0.48
CA GLY A 431 -41.82 4.62 -1.08
C GLY A 431 -41.34 5.89 -0.39
N GLU A 432 -42.02 6.37 0.66
CA GLU A 432 -41.58 7.53 1.44
C GLU A 432 -40.45 7.16 2.41
N ILE A 433 -39.40 8.00 2.49
CA ILE A 433 -38.40 7.93 3.55
C ILE A 433 -38.96 8.62 4.79
N PHE A 434 -39.34 7.82 5.80
CA PHE A 434 -40.02 8.30 7.00
C PHE A 434 -39.18 8.20 8.28
N LEU A 435 -37.95 7.68 8.21
CA LEU A 435 -37.00 7.57 9.33
C LEU A 435 -35.57 7.64 8.77
N ILE A 436 -34.77 8.58 9.28
CA ILE A 436 -33.34 8.71 8.94
C ILE A 436 -32.59 8.77 10.25
N GLU A 437 -31.59 7.90 10.39
CA GLU A 437 -30.90 7.74 11.66
C GLU A 437 -29.42 7.47 11.45
N ARG A 438 -28.57 8.10 12.27
CA ARG A 438 -27.13 7.81 12.33
C ARG A 438 -26.90 6.59 13.24
N PRO A 439 -25.96 5.71 12.90
CA PRO A 439 -25.66 4.56 13.75
C PRO A 439 -25.09 4.99 15.11
N LEU A 440 -25.47 4.27 16.17
CA LEU A 440 -24.88 4.40 17.49
C LEU A 440 -23.50 3.72 17.56
N ILE A 441 -23.36 2.59 16.86
CA ILE A 441 -22.11 1.83 16.74
C ILE A 441 -22.10 1.03 15.43
N THR A 442 -20.93 0.94 14.80
CA THR A 442 -20.61 0.02 13.71
C THR A 442 -19.52 -0.94 14.16
N CYS A 443 -19.57 -2.20 13.72
CA CYS A 443 -18.50 -3.17 13.94
C CYS A 443 -18.33 -4.13 12.76
N MET A 444 -17.14 -4.69 12.63
CA MET A 444 -16.87 -5.78 11.68
C MET A 444 -17.49 -7.09 12.17
N SER A 445 -17.75 -8.02 11.24
CA SER A 445 -18.32 -9.35 11.56
C SER A 445 -17.42 -10.18 12.49
N MET A 446 -16.10 -9.99 12.44
CA MET A 446 -15.14 -10.63 13.33
C MET A 446 -14.54 -9.65 14.34
N MET A 447 -14.91 -9.82 15.62
CA MET A 447 -14.25 -9.13 16.73
C MET A 447 -13.19 -10.01 17.38
N SER A 448 -12.04 -9.41 17.75
CA SER A 448 -11.00 -10.13 18.49
C SER A 448 -11.51 -10.61 19.85
N ARG A 449 -10.95 -11.72 20.36
CA ARG A 449 -11.29 -12.27 21.67
C ARG A 449 -11.14 -11.25 22.80
N THR A 450 -10.16 -10.35 22.68
CA THR A 450 -9.91 -9.26 23.64
C THR A 450 -11.04 -8.23 23.65
N VAL A 451 -11.55 -7.83 22.48
CA VAL A 451 -12.66 -6.88 22.35
C VAL A 451 -13.94 -7.49 22.90
N VAL A 452 -14.23 -8.74 22.53
CA VAL A 452 -15.40 -9.49 23.03
C VAL A 452 -15.39 -9.61 24.56
N THR A 453 -14.22 -9.87 25.15
CA THR A 453 -14.10 -10.05 26.61
C THR A 453 -14.22 -8.73 27.38
N ASN A 454 -13.92 -7.58 26.76
CA ASN A 454 -13.90 -6.27 27.41
C ASN A 454 -14.94 -5.29 26.84
N PHE A 455 -15.98 -5.79 26.17
CA PHE A 455 -16.87 -4.97 25.36
C PHE A 455 -17.63 -3.90 26.16
N ASP A 456 -18.07 -4.20 27.39
CA ASP A 456 -18.67 -3.20 28.29
C ASP A 456 -17.74 -2.02 28.58
N LYS A 457 -16.44 -2.30 28.79
CA LYS A 457 -15.43 -1.27 29.02
C LYS A 457 -15.21 -0.44 27.75
N PHE A 458 -15.22 -1.09 26.60
CA PHE A 458 -15.08 -0.42 25.31
C PHE A 458 -16.22 0.59 25.08
N ILE A 459 -17.48 0.18 25.25
CA ILE A 459 -18.63 1.08 25.14
C ILE A 459 -18.53 2.25 26.13
N LYS A 460 -18.22 1.96 27.41
CA LYS A 460 -18.11 3.01 28.44
C LYS A 460 -16.99 4.02 28.17
N THR A 461 -15.91 3.59 27.51
CA THR A 461 -14.73 4.42 27.24
C THR A 461 -14.88 5.26 25.97
N HIS A 462 -15.52 4.70 24.93
CA HIS A 462 -15.49 5.27 23.58
C HIS A 462 -16.83 5.84 23.10
N MET A 463 -17.96 5.48 23.74
CA MET A 463 -19.27 6.04 23.42
C MET A 463 -19.60 7.24 24.33
N THR A 464 -20.26 8.28 23.83
CA THR A 464 -20.67 9.43 24.66
C THR A 464 -21.72 9.03 25.70
N SER A 465 -21.81 9.74 26.83
CA SER A 465 -22.80 9.40 27.88
C SER A 465 -24.25 9.42 27.38
N ALA A 466 -24.58 10.32 26.44
CA ALA A 466 -25.90 10.37 25.82
C ALA A 466 -26.18 9.14 24.95
N HIS A 467 -25.23 8.72 24.11
CA HIS A 467 -25.38 7.50 23.31
C HIS A 467 -25.38 6.24 24.18
N GLN A 468 -24.61 6.20 25.27
CA GLN A 468 -24.64 5.08 26.22
C GLN A 468 -26.03 4.91 26.83
N GLU A 469 -26.67 6.00 27.27
CA GLU A 469 -28.02 5.94 27.85
C GLU A 469 -29.04 5.35 26.86
N VAL A 470 -28.94 5.74 25.59
CA VAL A 470 -29.80 5.23 24.52
C VAL A 470 -29.49 3.76 24.21
N PHE A 471 -28.22 3.42 24.05
CA PHE A 471 -27.75 2.06 23.73
C PHE A 471 -28.17 1.05 24.80
N PHE A 472 -28.00 1.37 26.09
CA PHE A 472 -28.39 0.49 27.19
C PHE A 472 -29.93 0.41 27.41
N LYS A 473 -30.72 1.23 26.72
CA LYS A 473 -32.19 1.14 26.67
C LYS A 473 -32.71 0.29 25.50
N LEU A 474 -31.83 -0.25 24.66
CA LEU A 474 -32.20 -1.18 23.60
C LEU A 474 -32.60 -2.54 24.19
N HIS A 475 -33.33 -3.32 23.41
CA HIS A 475 -33.83 -4.60 23.87
C HIS A 475 -32.67 -5.58 24.09
N ASN A 476 -32.63 -6.27 25.22
CA ASN A 476 -31.70 -7.37 25.45
C ASN A 476 -32.50 -8.65 25.64
N CYS A 477 -32.44 -9.55 24.65
CA CYS A 477 -33.18 -10.82 24.70
C CYS A 477 -32.39 -11.94 25.41
N LYS A 478 -31.14 -11.67 25.82
CA LYS A 478 -30.27 -12.65 26.48
C LYS A 478 -30.44 -12.57 28.00
N PRO A 479 -30.49 -13.72 28.71
CA PRO A 479 -30.53 -13.72 30.16
C PRO A 479 -29.23 -13.14 30.72
N ARG A 480 -29.33 -12.37 31.80
CA ARG A 480 -28.14 -11.77 32.44
C ARG A 480 -27.31 -12.88 33.10
N VAL A 481 -26.17 -13.19 32.51
CA VAL A 481 -25.20 -14.17 33.04
C VAL A 481 -24.02 -13.43 33.67
N LEU A 482 -23.64 -13.81 34.90
CA LEU A 482 -22.52 -13.19 35.60
C LEU A 482 -21.21 -13.42 34.80
N GLY A 483 -20.51 -12.35 34.46
CA GLY A 483 -19.27 -12.41 33.67
C GLY A 483 -19.44 -12.33 32.15
N VAL A 484 -20.67 -12.21 31.64
CA VAL A 484 -20.94 -11.91 30.22
C VAL A 484 -21.24 -10.42 30.07
N SER A 485 -20.67 -9.81 29.03
CA SER A 485 -20.87 -8.38 28.74
C SER A 485 -22.31 -8.09 28.34
N GLU A 486 -22.95 -7.20 29.10
CA GLU A 486 -24.33 -6.76 28.83
C GLU A 486 -24.41 -5.98 27.51
N ALA A 487 -23.40 -5.15 27.22
CA ALA A 487 -23.33 -4.41 25.97
C ALA A 487 -23.19 -5.32 24.75
N LEU A 488 -22.47 -6.44 24.88
CA LEU A 488 -22.31 -7.39 23.78
C LEU A 488 -23.63 -8.13 23.50
N ASP A 489 -24.39 -8.46 24.54
CA ASP A 489 -25.70 -9.08 24.38
C ASP A 489 -26.72 -8.14 23.74
N ILE A 490 -26.70 -6.85 24.13
CA ILE A 490 -27.49 -5.80 23.49
C ILE A 490 -27.11 -5.69 22.01
N MET A 491 -25.82 -5.62 21.70
CA MET A 491 -25.33 -5.56 20.33
C MET A 491 -25.86 -6.76 19.50
N ARG A 492 -25.66 -7.99 19.99
CA ARG A 492 -26.12 -9.22 19.31
C ARG A 492 -27.63 -9.30 19.15
N THR A 493 -28.40 -8.64 20.01
CA THR A 493 -29.85 -8.61 19.94
C THR A 493 -30.35 -7.63 18.87
N ASN A 494 -29.64 -6.50 18.67
CA ASN A 494 -30.15 -5.37 17.90
C ASN A 494 -29.40 -5.11 16.59
N SER A 495 -28.23 -5.72 16.37
CA SER A 495 -27.39 -5.47 15.21
C SER A 495 -28.08 -5.85 13.89
N LEU A 496 -28.01 -4.94 12.92
CA LEU A 496 -28.40 -5.17 11.54
C LEU A 496 -27.15 -5.37 10.68
N ALA A 497 -27.20 -6.32 9.76
CA ALA A 497 -26.15 -6.50 8.77
C ALA A 497 -26.27 -5.41 7.69
N MET A 498 -25.15 -4.75 7.38
CA MET A 498 -25.09 -3.71 6.36
C MET A 498 -23.85 -3.89 5.49
N ASN A 499 -24.06 -3.83 4.18
CA ASN A 499 -23.00 -3.72 3.19
C ASN A 499 -22.79 -2.24 2.86
N TRP A 500 -21.65 -1.70 3.27
CA TRP A 500 -21.21 -0.38 2.83
C TRP A 500 -20.57 -0.52 1.45
N SER A 501 -20.85 0.40 0.54
CA SER A 501 -20.39 0.32 -0.86
C SER A 501 -18.86 0.36 -1.05
N PHE A 502 -18.09 0.49 0.04
CA PHE A 502 -16.63 0.64 0.04
C PHE A 502 -15.87 -0.53 0.70
N ASP A 503 -16.54 -1.43 1.43
CA ASP A 503 -15.91 -2.60 2.07
C ASP A 503 -16.53 -3.89 1.53
N GLU A 504 -15.69 -4.87 1.18
CA GLU A 504 -16.12 -6.21 0.76
C GLU A 504 -16.62 -7.08 1.94
N GLU A 505 -16.55 -6.58 3.18
CA GLU A 505 -16.95 -7.29 4.39
C GLU A 505 -18.27 -6.77 4.98
N GLU A 506 -19.13 -7.71 5.40
CA GLU A 506 -20.40 -7.44 6.07
C GLU A 506 -20.14 -6.80 7.45
N GLN A 507 -20.68 -5.60 7.66
CA GLN A 507 -20.60 -4.90 8.95
C GLN A 507 -21.91 -5.03 9.72
N TYR A 508 -21.82 -5.07 11.05
CA TYR A 508 -22.97 -5.03 11.95
C TYR A 508 -23.13 -3.63 12.53
N VAL A 509 -24.35 -3.12 12.48
CA VAL A 509 -24.68 -1.74 12.85
C VAL A 509 -25.83 -1.72 13.83
N VAL A 510 -25.76 -0.85 14.84
CA VAL A 510 -26.84 -0.63 15.82
C VAL A 510 -27.29 0.82 15.74
N PHE A 511 -28.60 1.02 15.75
CA PHE A 511 -29.32 2.30 15.75
C PHE A 511 -30.18 2.41 17.02
N ASP A 512 -30.76 3.58 17.32
CA ASP A 512 -31.77 3.71 18.38
C ASP A 512 -33.17 3.31 17.89
N LEU A 513 -33.74 4.07 16.97
CA LEU A 513 -35.12 3.89 16.53
C LEU A 513 -35.27 2.71 15.55
N ILE A 514 -34.39 2.58 14.56
CA ILE A 514 -34.44 1.49 13.56
C ILE A 514 -34.39 0.12 14.26
N CYS A 515 -33.55 -0.04 15.29
CA CYS A 515 -33.45 -1.29 16.06
C CYS A 515 -34.70 -1.60 16.91
N ARG A 516 -35.63 -0.65 17.08
CA ARG A 516 -36.92 -0.85 17.74
C ARG A 516 -38.04 -1.26 16.77
N ALA A 517 -37.76 -1.41 15.48
CA ALA A 517 -38.73 -1.95 14.54
C ALA A 517 -38.96 -3.45 14.80
N ASN A 518 -40.18 -3.84 15.18
CA ASN A 518 -40.46 -5.25 15.44
C ASN A 518 -40.49 -6.06 14.15
N HIS A 519 -39.93 -7.26 14.22
CA HIS A 519 -39.95 -8.20 13.10
C HIS A 519 -41.37 -8.59 12.66
N SER A 520 -41.52 -8.75 11.34
CA SER A 520 -42.66 -9.34 10.66
C SER A 520 -42.12 -10.15 9.48
N CYS A 521 -42.61 -11.38 9.29
CA CYS A 521 -42.26 -12.17 8.10
C CYS A 521 -42.78 -11.56 6.79
N VAL A 522 -43.70 -10.59 6.90
CA VAL A 522 -44.17 -9.74 5.80
C VAL A 522 -43.90 -8.29 6.22
N PRO A 523 -42.72 -7.73 5.90
CA PRO A 523 -42.36 -6.38 6.32
C PRO A 523 -43.19 -5.35 5.57
N ASN A 524 -43.53 -4.26 6.24
CA ASN A 524 -44.20 -3.09 5.68
C ASN A 524 -43.27 -1.88 5.53
N ALA A 525 -41.99 -2.06 5.83
CA ALA A 525 -40.92 -1.07 5.68
C ALA A 525 -39.59 -1.80 5.40
N MET A 526 -38.68 -1.11 4.71
CA MET A 526 -37.32 -1.58 4.47
C MET A 526 -36.33 -0.50 4.93
N TYR A 527 -35.13 -0.90 5.33
CA TYR A 527 -34.04 0.02 5.56
C TYR A 527 -33.13 0.03 4.32
N GLU A 528 -32.61 1.20 3.98
CA GLU A 528 -31.64 1.39 2.88
C GLU A 528 -30.37 2.04 3.43
N SER A 529 -29.22 1.65 2.89
CA SER A 529 -27.91 2.25 3.22
C SER A 529 -27.46 3.21 2.11
N ASN A 530 -26.57 4.15 2.43
CA ASN A 530 -25.95 5.12 1.49
C ASN A 530 -26.83 6.27 0.97
N LEU A 531 -27.82 6.72 1.76
CA LEU A 531 -28.61 7.93 1.47
C LEU A 531 -27.72 9.18 1.45
#